data_AF-A0A7J9SQL3-F1
#
_entry.id   AF-A0A7J9SQL3-F1
#
_cell.length_a   1.000
_cell.length_b   1.000
_cell.length_c   1.000
_cell.angle_alpha   90.00
_cell.angle_beta   90.00
_cell.angle_gamma   90.00
#
_symmetry.space_group_name_H-M   'P 1'
#
loop_
_entity.id
_entity.type
_entity.pdbx_description
1 polymer ?
#
loop_
_entity_poly.entity_id
_entity_poly.type
_entity_poly.pdbx_seq_one_letter_code
_entity_poly.pdbx_strand_id
1 'polypeptide(L)'
;VSFTKGVYAEYALSILSGEIISKNGKRDGHDHPPIHPVHYVSKTDIEKAIGLSNAWKIYDLIVRHFLANLMHSALFEKTRLEITVKDEIFDSTGSVQKNAGWLRVYPFETKNDKLLPLVEERQNVGIKRITNKKSRTSPPNKLTEAELLTLMDKHGIGTKATAPSHIATNKKRGYFETKGKSVFILETGFTLMDALNNSVPILVKPDIRARIESLIQEVENGEKDFEASLVEGTTLIKEMYSQLTSNRNELVSQLAGTIRDETVVVDKKNYVGECPKCGRVLRMITTDKGRFVGCTGYPQCKNTYSLPKVGAINILRSRKCKMGGVAVAKVGNKYHWALGIGPCFNCDMEKECFPPEIIGACPECDGDMFLINITSKNTRFLGCTKRCGHTRSLPKNGRLTILKKVCEKCGWRMIRVKEQDKDAREFCANRVCAQSSRQGSRK
;
A
#
# COMPACT_ATOMS: atom_id res chain seq x y z
N VAL A 1 36.63 24.32 2.78
CA VAL A 1 36.51 25.32 1.68
C VAL A 1 35.36 25.01 0.72
N SER A 2 35.14 23.76 0.29
CA SER A 2 34.05 23.46 -0.68
C SER A 2 32.64 23.94 -0.24
N PHE A 3 32.29 23.76 1.03
CA PHE A 3 30.99 24.15 1.59
C PHE A 3 30.88 25.62 2.03
N THR A 4 31.91 26.46 1.82
CA THR A 4 31.85 27.90 2.17
C THR A 4 31.12 28.74 1.12
N LYS A 5 30.46 28.09 0.15
CA LYS A 5 29.63 28.69 -0.89
C LYS A 5 28.26 28.02 -0.91
N GLY A 6 27.25 28.74 -1.39
CA GLY A 6 25.88 28.23 -1.51
C GLY A 6 25.15 28.14 -0.17
N VAL A 7 24.16 27.24 -0.09
CA VAL A 7 23.18 27.19 1.02
C VAL A 7 23.76 26.73 2.37
N TYR A 8 24.99 26.21 2.38
CA TYR A 8 25.66 25.73 3.60
C TYR A 8 26.78 26.64 4.10
N ALA A 9 27.06 27.75 3.37
CA ALA A 9 28.20 28.61 3.61
C ALA A 9 28.31 29.11 5.05
N GLU A 10 27.19 29.62 5.58
CA GLU A 10 27.09 30.14 6.93
C GLU A 10 27.48 29.10 7.99
N TYR A 11 26.98 27.87 7.87
CA TYR A 11 27.29 26.78 8.81
C TYR A 11 28.76 26.35 8.70
N ALA A 12 29.26 26.22 7.48
CA ALA A 12 30.65 25.83 7.24
C ALA A 12 31.64 26.86 7.79
N LEU A 13 31.35 28.16 7.62
CA LEU A 13 32.17 29.24 8.17
C LEU A 13 32.13 29.26 9.71
N SER A 14 30.96 29.04 10.30
CA SER A 14 30.82 28.94 11.77
C SER A 14 31.58 27.76 12.37
N ILE A 15 31.68 26.64 11.66
CA ILE A 15 32.49 25.48 12.10
C ILE A 15 33.98 25.81 12.01
N LEU A 16 34.42 26.45 10.91
CA LEU A 16 35.82 26.81 10.67
C LEU A 16 36.35 27.91 11.60
N SER A 17 35.48 28.71 12.22
CA SER A 17 35.88 29.74 13.20
C SER A 17 36.30 29.18 14.56
N GLY A 18 36.11 27.88 14.80
CA GLY A 18 36.49 27.21 16.05
C GLY A 18 37.25 25.91 15.81
N GLU A 19 37.50 25.17 16.89
CA GLU A 19 38.09 23.83 16.81
C GLU A 19 37.07 22.83 16.23
N ILE A 20 37.51 22.02 15.26
CA ILE A 20 36.67 21.02 14.61
C ILE A 20 36.72 19.73 15.41
N ILE A 21 35.62 19.43 16.11
CA ILE A 21 35.46 18.21 16.89
C ILE A 21 34.32 17.39 16.30
N SER A 22 34.62 16.19 15.81
CA SER A 22 33.62 15.28 15.23
C SER A 22 32.99 14.40 16.30
N LYS A 23 31.65 14.36 16.32
CA LYS A 23 30.89 13.42 17.16
C LYS A 23 30.81 12.04 16.51
N ASN A 24 31.62 11.10 16.99
CA ASN A 24 31.66 9.74 16.48
C ASN A 24 30.47 8.89 16.97
N GLY A 25 29.97 8.02 16.11
CA GLY A 25 28.95 7.03 16.45
C GLY A 25 29.51 5.86 17.26
N LYS A 26 28.62 4.95 17.67
CA LYS A 26 29.00 3.74 18.44
C LYS A 26 29.50 2.57 17.59
N ARG A 27 29.39 2.64 16.26
CA ARG A 27 29.77 1.56 15.34
C ARG A 27 31.03 1.94 14.59
N ASP A 28 31.98 1.03 14.59
CA ASP A 28 33.20 1.16 13.82
C ASP A 28 33.08 0.36 12.52
N GLY A 29 33.18 1.07 11.40
CA GLY A 29 33.18 0.49 10.06
C GLY A 29 34.57 0.01 9.61
N HIS A 30 35.59 0.15 10.46
CA HIS A 30 37.00 -0.18 10.23
C HIS A 30 37.56 0.45 8.95
N ASP A 31 37.37 -0.20 7.81
CA ASP A 31 37.82 0.21 6.49
C ASP A 31 36.85 1.17 5.77
N HIS A 32 35.64 1.35 6.31
CA HIS A 32 34.62 2.22 5.74
C HIS A 32 34.32 3.44 6.63
N PRO A 33 34.70 4.67 6.21
CA PRO A 33 34.27 5.87 6.92
C PRO A 33 32.75 6.04 6.84
N PRO A 34 32.12 6.76 7.78
CA PRO A 34 30.70 7.10 7.70
C PRO A 34 30.36 7.78 6.38
N ILE A 35 29.11 7.66 5.91
CA ILE A 35 28.65 8.37 4.71
C ILE A 35 28.76 9.87 4.95
N HIS A 36 29.63 10.54 4.21
CA HIS A 36 29.91 11.97 4.31
C HIS A 36 30.05 12.59 2.93
N PRO A 37 29.77 13.90 2.78
CA PRO A 37 29.88 14.55 1.48
C PRO A 37 31.34 14.93 1.20
N VAL A 38 31.79 14.71 -0.05
CA VAL A 38 33.17 15.03 -0.47
C VAL A 38 33.28 16.47 -0.99
N HIS A 39 32.24 16.97 -1.66
CA HIS A 39 32.22 18.31 -2.25
C HIS A 39 30.80 18.87 -2.29
N TYR A 40 30.69 20.20 -2.31
CA TYR A 40 29.45 20.93 -2.57
C TYR A 40 29.01 20.73 -4.03
N VAL A 41 27.71 20.45 -4.22
CA VAL A 41 27.08 20.34 -5.53
C VAL A 41 25.77 21.12 -5.48
N SER A 42 25.39 21.80 -6.57
CA SER A 42 24.10 22.49 -6.63
C SER A 42 22.94 21.51 -6.85
N LYS A 43 21.72 21.94 -6.51
CA LYS A 43 20.51 21.13 -6.74
C LYS A 43 20.33 20.73 -8.20
N THR A 44 20.55 21.66 -9.13
CA THR A 44 20.39 21.41 -10.56
C THR A 44 21.40 20.40 -11.08
N ASP A 45 22.64 20.47 -10.59
CA ASP A 45 23.71 19.61 -11.09
C ASP A 45 23.52 18.16 -10.62
N ILE A 46 23.14 17.96 -9.35
CA ILE A 46 22.95 16.61 -8.81
C ILE A 46 21.72 15.92 -9.40
N GLU A 47 20.63 16.66 -9.60
CA GLU A 47 19.41 16.12 -10.22
C GLU A 47 19.67 15.75 -11.68
N LYS A 48 20.46 16.57 -12.41
CA LYS A 48 20.86 16.28 -13.80
C LYS A 48 21.80 15.09 -13.89
N ALA A 49 22.79 14.99 -13.01
CA ALA A 49 23.78 13.92 -13.04
C ALA A 49 23.19 12.54 -12.71
N ILE A 50 22.29 12.48 -11.72
CA ILE A 50 21.70 11.21 -11.26
C ILE A 50 20.42 10.86 -12.05
N GLY A 51 19.77 11.84 -12.68
CA GLY A 51 18.51 11.64 -13.41
C GLY A 51 17.31 11.37 -12.47
N LEU A 52 17.42 11.74 -11.19
CA LEU A 52 16.39 11.56 -10.17
C LEU A 52 16.04 12.89 -9.51
N SER A 53 14.76 13.30 -9.59
CA SER A 53 14.25 14.57 -9.05
C SER A 53 14.27 14.68 -7.52
N ASN A 54 14.52 13.58 -6.80
CA ASN A 54 14.68 13.58 -5.34
C ASN A 54 16.12 13.39 -4.89
N ALA A 55 17.09 13.32 -5.80
CA ALA A 55 18.52 13.13 -5.46
C ALA A 55 19.03 14.22 -4.52
N TRP A 56 18.63 15.48 -4.76
CA TRP A 56 18.98 16.60 -3.90
C TRP A 56 18.56 16.40 -2.44
N LYS A 57 17.39 15.80 -2.16
CA LYS A 57 16.92 15.60 -0.79
C LYS A 57 17.81 14.65 0.00
N ILE A 58 18.34 13.61 -0.65
CA ILE A 58 19.25 12.65 -0.03
C ILE A 58 20.60 13.33 0.22
N TYR A 59 21.11 14.07 -0.76
CA TYR A 59 22.35 14.81 -0.62
C TYR A 59 22.28 15.89 0.47
N ASP A 60 21.21 16.68 0.51
CA ASP A 60 20.95 17.71 1.53
C ASP A 60 20.88 17.07 2.93
N LEU A 61 20.23 15.91 3.07
CA LEU A 61 20.23 15.16 4.33
C LEU A 61 21.65 14.75 4.75
N ILE A 62 22.46 14.19 3.84
CA ILE A 62 23.84 13.77 4.12
C ILE A 62 24.70 14.97 4.54
N VAL A 63 24.64 16.07 3.78
CA VAL A 63 25.45 17.27 4.05
C VAL A 63 25.05 17.89 5.39
N ARG A 64 23.75 18.07 5.64
CA ARG A 64 23.29 18.64 6.91
C ARG A 64 23.61 17.75 8.09
N HIS A 65 23.50 16.43 7.95
CA HIS A 65 23.88 15.48 9.01
C HIS A 65 25.38 15.57 9.31
N PHE A 66 26.22 15.59 8.27
CA PHE A 66 27.66 15.75 8.41
C PHE A 66 28.04 17.06 9.11
N LEU A 67 27.48 18.19 8.67
CA LEU A 67 27.74 19.49 9.30
C LEU A 67 27.24 19.54 10.75
N ALA A 68 26.07 18.96 11.04
CA ALA A 68 25.54 18.87 12.39
C ALA A 68 26.47 18.13 13.36
N ASN A 69 27.13 17.06 12.88
CA ASN A 69 28.09 16.28 13.68
C ASN A 69 29.38 17.04 14.02
N LEU A 70 29.68 18.12 13.31
CA LEU A 70 30.82 19.01 13.57
C LEU A 70 30.45 20.26 14.39
N MET A 71 29.16 20.44 14.70
CA MET A 71 28.66 21.58 15.48
C MET A 71 28.48 21.24 16.97
N HIS A 72 28.50 22.27 17.80
CA HIS A 72 28.28 22.14 19.24
C HIS A 72 26.86 21.63 19.56
N SER A 73 26.73 21.04 20.74
CA SER A 73 25.45 20.51 21.22
C SER A 73 24.42 21.63 21.40
N ALA A 74 23.17 21.34 21.02
CA ALA A 74 22.04 22.20 21.36
C ALA A 74 21.84 22.21 22.88
N LEU A 75 21.61 23.39 23.45
CA LEU A 75 21.41 23.57 24.89
C LEU A 75 19.94 23.85 25.18
N PHE A 76 19.40 23.10 26.14
CA PHE A 76 18.00 23.19 26.57
C PHE A 76 17.94 23.38 28.08
N GLU A 77 17.04 24.26 28.52
CA GLU A 77 16.66 24.39 29.91
C GLU A 77 15.39 23.59 30.13
N LYS A 78 15.43 22.63 31.06
CA LYS A 78 14.28 21.81 31.44
C LYS A 78 13.76 22.26 32.79
N THR A 79 12.46 22.50 32.85
CA THR A 79 11.75 22.85 34.08
C THR A 79 10.78 21.72 34.40
N ARG A 80 10.84 21.18 35.61
CA ARG A 80 9.86 20.22 36.11
C ARG A 80 9.18 20.84 37.32
N LEU A 81 7.86 20.95 37.26
CA LEU A 81 7.02 21.39 38.36
C LEU A 81 6.34 20.18 38.95
N GLU A 82 6.40 20.05 40.28
CA GLU A 82 5.60 19.10 41.04
C GLU A 82 4.63 19.90 41.90
N ILE A 83 3.36 19.56 41.78
CA ILE A 83 2.24 20.30 42.38
C ILE A 83 1.47 19.31 43.24
N THR A 84 1.51 19.54 44.55
CA THR A 84 0.71 18.78 45.51
C THR A 84 -0.68 19.37 45.60
N VAL A 85 -1.70 18.55 45.34
CA VAL A 85 -3.10 18.91 45.49
C VAL A 85 -3.73 17.95 46.50
N LYS A 86 -3.96 18.44 47.72
CA LYS A 86 -4.31 17.60 48.88
C LYS A 86 -3.22 16.53 49.09
N ASP A 87 -3.56 15.26 48.94
CA ASP A 87 -2.65 14.12 49.15
C ASP A 87 -2.08 13.56 47.83
N GLU A 88 -2.40 14.17 46.69
CA GLU A 88 -2.01 13.70 45.35
C GLU A 88 -0.93 14.60 44.72
N ILE A 89 0.00 13.99 43.97
CA ILE A 89 1.09 14.68 43.28
C ILE A 89 0.80 14.73 41.78
N PHE A 90 0.84 15.94 41.22
CA PHE A 90 0.77 16.19 39.78
C PHE A 90 2.10 16.73 39.28
N ASP A 91 2.54 16.32 38.10
CA ASP A 91 3.76 16.85 37.50
C ASP A 91 3.50 17.57 36.17
N SER A 92 4.37 18.52 35.86
CA SER A 92 4.49 19.06 34.51
C SER A 92 5.95 19.29 34.17
N THR A 93 6.38 18.77 33.03
CA THR A 93 7.71 19.06 32.48
C THR A 93 7.60 19.99 31.29
N GLY A 94 8.51 20.96 31.21
CA GLY A 94 8.73 21.87 30.10
C GLY A 94 10.20 21.90 29.69
N SER A 95 10.44 22.33 28.46
CA SER A 95 11.78 22.44 27.90
C SER A 95 11.81 23.64 26.97
N VAL A 96 12.85 24.46 27.08
CA VAL A 96 13.05 25.65 26.25
C VAL A 96 14.45 25.62 25.66
N GLN A 97 14.57 25.90 24.36
CA GLN A 97 15.86 25.94 23.70
C GLN A 97 16.62 27.25 24.05
N LYS A 98 17.79 27.13 24.69
CA LYS A 98 18.68 28.26 24.99
C LYS A 98 19.69 28.51 23.86
N ASN A 99 20.17 27.44 23.23
CA ASN A 99 21.08 27.52 22.09
C ASN A 99 20.74 26.40 21.10
N ALA A 100 20.55 26.76 19.83
CA ALA A 100 20.20 25.81 18.77
C ALA A 100 21.33 24.81 18.46
N GLY A 101 22.61 25.21 18.61
CA GLY A 101 23.75 24.39 18.19
C GLY A 101 23.56 23.77 16.82
N TRP A 102 23.81 22.46 16.73
CA TRP A 102 23.62 21.66 15.52
C TRP A 102 22.18 21.66 14.94
N LEU A 103 21.14 21.96 15.74
CA LEU A 103 19.75 22.02 15.23
C LEU A 103 19.57 23.15 14.21
N ARG A 104 20.44 24.16 14.21
CA ARG A 104 20.42 25.24 13.23
C ARG A 104 20.60 24.74 11.79
N VAL A 105 21.42 23.70 11.59
CA VAL A 105 21.69 23.13 10.25
C VAL A 105 20.82 21.90 9.93
N TYR A 106 20.22 21.26 10.94
CA TYR A 106 19.50 19.99 10.82
C TYR A 106 17.98 20.13 11.10
N PRO A 107 17.18 20.61 10.13
CA PRO A 107 15.75 20.92 10.31
C PRO A 107 14.84 19.69 10.31
N PHE A 108 15.40 18.49 10.37
CA PHE A 108 14.63 17.23 10.31
C PHE A 108 14.12 16.79 11.69
N GLU A 109 14.65 17.38 12.77
CA GLU A 109 14.11 17.23 14.11
C GLU A 109 13.29 18.47 14.49
N THR A 110 12.01 18.27 14.76
CA THR A 110 11.15 19.31 15.36
C THR A 110 10.99 19.00 16.83
N LYS A 111 11.36 19.95 17.69
CA LYS A 111 11.01 19.93 19.11
C LYS A 111 10.05 21.06 19.41
N ASN A 112 8.98 20.72 20.14
CA ASN A 112 8.04 21.70 20.63
C ASN A 112 8.58 22.24 21.96
N ASP A 113 8.99 23.50 21.95
CA ASP A 113 9.28 24.20 23.20
C ASP A 113 8.00 24.28 24.03
N LYS A 114 8.11 23.87 25.29
CA LYS A 114 7.05 23.98 26.28
C LYS A 114 7.57 24.84 27.40
N LEU A 115 7.28 26.13 27.32
CA LEU A 115 7.55 27.07 28.38
C LEU A 115 6.54 26.85 29.52
N LEU A 116 7.05 26.61 30.72
CA LEU A 116 6.25 26.58 31.94
C LEU A 116 6.24 27.97 32.59
N PRO A 117 5.19 28.32 33.33
CA PRO A 117 5.17 29.57 34.08
C PRO A 117 6.28 29.58 35.14
N LEU A 118 6.83 30.77 35.38
CA LEU A 118 7.73 31.03 36.50
C LEU A 118 6.92 30.93 37.80
N VAL A 119 7.36 30.05 38.70
CA VAL A 119 6.80 29.85 40.03
C VAL A 119 7.92 29.68 41.03
N GLU A 120 7.70 30.11 42.27
CA GLU A 120 8.63 29.90 43.37
C GLU A 120 8.36 28.56 44.07
N GLU A 121 9.39 28.01 44.71
CA GLU A 121 9.20 26.82 45.55
C GLU A 121 8.19 27.12 46.67
N ARG A 122 7.26 26.18 46.90
CA ARG A 122 6.18 26.29 47.89
C ARG A 122 5.18 27.42 47.62
N GLN A 123 5.17 28.00 46.42
CA GLN A 123 4.15 28.97 46.03
C GLN A 123 2.76 28.30 45.97
N ASN A 124 1.78 28.90 46.64
CA ASN A 124 0.39 28.47 46.56
C ASN A 124 -0.21 28.84 45.19
N VAL A 125 -0.80 27.86 44.51
CA VAL A 125 -1.43 28.04 43.20
C VAL A 125 -2.91 27.64 43.24
N GLY A 126 -3.76 28.43 42.59
CA GLY A 126 -5.19 28.17 42.50
C GLY A 126 -5.53 27.14 41.40
N ILE A 127 -6.39 26.17 41.72
CA ILE A 127 -6.86 25.17 40.76
C ILE A 127 -8.03 25.74 39.95
N LYS A 128 -7.82 25.96 38.65
CA LYS A 128 -8.89 26.43 37.75
C LYS A 128 -9.85 25.31 37.33
N ARG A 129 -9.33 24.13 37.01
CA ARG A 129 -10.12 23.00 36.51
C ARG A 129 -9.38 21.68 36.68
N ILE A 130 -10.08 20.66 37.15
CA ILE A 130 -9.62 19.27 37.15
C ILE A 130 -10.44 18.51 36.10
N THR A 131 -9.76 17.79 35.20
CA THR A 131 -10.43 17.00 34.16
C THR A 131 -9.92 15.57 34.18
N ASN A 132 -10.83 14.62 34.20
CA ASN A 132 -10.51 13.21 33.96
C ASN A 132 -10.61 12.92 32.46
N LYS A 133 -9.48 12.54 31.83
CA LYS A 133 -9.45 12.11 30.43
C LYS A 133 -9.55 10.60 30.35
N LYS A 134 -10.69 10.10 29.89
CA LYS A 134 -10.83 8.69 29.52
C LYS A 134 -9.94 8.39 28.31
N SER A 135 -9.01 7.46 28.47
CA SER A 135 -8.15 6.95 27.40
C SER A 135 -8.31 5.43 27.26
N ARG A 136 -7.81 4.88 26.15
CA ARG A 136 -7.74 3.43 25.91
C ARG A 136 -6.34 3.10 25.40
N THR A 137 -5.86 1.90 25.69
CA THR A 137 -4.64 1.39 25.08
C THR A 137 -4.85 1.22 23.58
N SER A 138 -3.83 1.55 22.81
CA SER A 138 -3.77 1.27 21.38
C SER A 138 -2.82 0.11 21.11
N PRO A 139 -3.06 -0.70 20.07
CA PRO A 139 -2.10 -1.70 19.64
C PRO A 139 -0.79 -1.04 19.17
N PRO A 140 0.33 -1.79 19.14
CA PRO A 140 1.57 -1.30 18.58
C PRO A 140 1.40 -0.80 17.14
N ASN A 141 2.15 0.24 16.78
CA ASN A 141 2.17 0.74 15.42
C ASN A 141 2.73 -0.32 14.46
N LYS A 142 2.21 -0.33 13.22
CA LYS A 142 2.78 -1.14 12.16
C LYS A 142 4.19 -0.64 11.82
N LEU A 143 5.10 -1.58 11.58
CA LEU A 143 6.45 -1.27 11.16
C LEU A 143 6.46 -0.51 9.84
N THR A 144 7.38 0.44 9.72
CA THR A 144 7.82 1.03 8.47
C THR A 144 8.95 0.20 7.86
N GLU A 145 9.27 0.44 6.59
CA GLU A 145 10.39 -0.25 5.93
C GLU A 145 11.74 0.11 6.58
N ALA A 146 11.89 1.33 7.09
CA ALA A 146 13.07 1.77 7.83
C ALA A 146 13.19 1.06 9.19
N GLU A 147 12.10 0.96 9.95
CA GLU A 147 12.09 0.23 11.23
C GLU A 147 12.34 -1.27 11.02
N LEU A 148 11.84 -1.84 9.91
CA LEU A 148 12.15 -3.22 9.54
C LEU A 148 13.65 -3.41 9.26
N LEU A 149 14.28 -2.50 8.52
CA LEU A 149 15.73 -2.53 8.32
C LEU A 149 16.50 -2.41 9.64
N THR A 150 16.06 -1.53 10.55
CA THR A 150 16.65 -1.42 11.90
C THR A 150 16.51 -2.71 12.70
N LEU A 151 15.37 -3.39 12.60
CA LEU A 151 15.16 -4.68 13.26
C LEU A 151 16.02 -5.78 12.64
N MET A 152 16.14 -5.83 11.32
CA MET A 152 17.00 -6.79 10.63
C MET A 152 18.45 -6.65 11.10
N ASP A 153 18.98 -5.43 11.11
CA ASP A 153 20.33 -5.12 11.57
C ASP A 153 20.51 -5.42 13.06
N LYS A 154 19.53 -5.09 13.92
CA LYS A 154 19.55 -5.46 15.35
C LYS A 154 19.62 -6.98 15.58
N HIS A 155 18.99 -7.76 14.70
CA HIS A 155 18.95 -9.22 14.78
C HIS A 155 20.01 -9.89 13.90
N GLY A 156 20.97 -9.15 13.33
CA GLY A 156 22.03 -9.73 12.50
C GLY A 156 21.53 -10.37 11.20
N ILE A 157 20.38 -9.95 10.66
CA ILE A 157 19.79 -10.53 9.45
C ILE A 157 20.22 -9.72 8.22
N GLY A 158 21.18 -10.27 7.48
CA GLY A 158 21.71 -9.62 6.29
C GLY A 158 22.62 -8.43 6.62
N THR A 159 23.40 -8.02 5.64
CA THR A 159 24.30 -6.87 5.73
C THR A 159 23.61 -5.61 5.21
N LYS A 160 24.25 -4.45 5.40
CA LYS A 160 23.79 -3.16 4.84
C LYS A 160 23.52 -3.23 3.33
N ALA A 161 24.23 -4.11 2.61
CA ALA A 161 24.06 -4.32 1.18
C ALA A 161 22.90 -5.27 0.84
N THR A 162 22.69 -6.33 1.62
CA THR A 162 21.73 -7.39 1.29
C THR A 162 20.34 -7.18 1.88
N ALA A 163 20.20 -6.50 3.01
CA ALA A 163 18.92 -6.29 3.68
C ALA A 163 17.83 -5.62 2.79
N PRO A 164 18.12 -4.54 2.02
CA PRO A 164 17.13 -3.97 1.09
C PRO A 164 16.66 -4.95 0.02
N SER A 165 17.55 -5.82 -0.46
CA SER A 165 17.23 -6.84 -1.47
C SER A 165 16.30 -7.94 -0.92
N HIS A 166 16.47 -8.32 0.35
CA HIS A 166 15.59 -9.26 1.04
C HIS A 166 14.17 -8.71 1.17
N ILE A 167 14.03 -7.44 1.55
CA ILE A 167 12.74 -6.74 1.61
C ILE A 167 12.10 -6.71 0.22
N ALA A 168 12.83 -6.28 -0.81
CA ALA A 168 12.33 -6.20 -2.18
C ALA A 168 11.87 -7.57 -2.72
N THR A 169 12.62 -8.64 -2.44
CA THR A 169 12.30 -10.00 -2.87
C THR A 169 11.01 -10.51 -2.23
N ASN A 170 10.83 -10.29 -0.93
CA ASN A 170 9.62 -10.71 -0.22
C ASN A 170 8.37 -9.90 -0.63
N LYS A 171 8.54 -8.61 -0.98
CA LYS A 171 7.49 -7.80 -1.61
C LYS A 171 7.11 -8.35 -2.99
N LYS A 172 8.11 -8.67 -3.83
CA LYS A 172 7.89 -9.26 -5.17
C LYS A 172 7.17 -10.62 -5.10
N ARG A 173 7.47 -11.43 -4.09
CA ARG A 173 6.80 -12.71 -3.82
C ARG A 173 5.38 -12.55 -3.26
N GLY A 174 4.99 -11.35 -2.87
CA GLY A 174 3.67 -11.06 -2.34
C GLY A 174 3.46 -11.56 -0.92
N TYR A 175 4.49 -11.58 -0.07
CA TYR A 175 4.33 -11.91 1.35
C TYR A 175 3.90 -10.70 2.18
N PHE A 176 4.37 -9.52 1.80
CA PHE A 176 3.91 -8.26 2.36
C PHE A 176 3.98 -7.15 1.30
N GLU A 177 3.31 -6.05 1.60
CA GLU A 177 3.33 -4.84 0.79
C GLU A 177 3.54 -3.60 1.68
N THR A 178 3.93 -2.49 1.07
CA THR A 178 4.01 -1.19 1.76
C THR A 178 2.83 -0.33 1.30
N LYS A 179 1.97 0.10 2.23
CA LYS A 179 0.92 1.10 1.95
C LYS A 179 1.25 2.37 2.71
N GLY A 180 1.50 3.45 1.96
CA GLY A 180 2.05 4.67 2.55
C GLY A 180 3.44 4.39 3.13
N LYS A 181 3.62 4.64 4.43
CA LYS A 181 4.88 4.38 5.14
C LYS A 181 4.92 3.02 5.85
N SER A 182 3.77 2.33 5.97
CA SER A 182 3.64 1.15 6.82
C SER A 182 3.65 -0.15 6.02
N VAL A 183 4.23 -1.18 6.62
CA VAL A 183 4.27 -2.57 6.13
C VAL A 183 2.97 -3.27 6.48
N PHE A 184 2.42 -3.99 5.50
CA PHE A 184 1.22 -4.81 5.64
C PHE A 184 1.50 -6.22 5.17
N ILE A 185 1.36 -7.19 6.08
CA ILE A 185 1.47 -8.60 5.75
C ILE A 185 0.26 -9.01 4.90
N LEU A 186 0.52 -9.66 3.77
CA LEU A 186 -0.51 -10.22 2.91
C LEU A 186 -0.91 -11.61 3.42
N GLU A 187 -2.10 -12.08 3.05
CA GLU A 187 -2.62 -13.38 3.48
C GLU A 187 -1.65 -14.53 3.19
N THR A 188 -1.03 -14.53 2.00
CA THR A 188 0.01 -15.47 1.59
C THR A 188 1.23 -15.46 2.52
N GLY A 189 1.65 -14.28 2.98
CA GLY A 189 2.75 -14.16 3.95
C GLY A 189 2.32 -14.63 5.34
N PHE A 190 1.12 -14.25 5.78
CA PHE A 190 0.59 -14.66 7.08
C PHE A 190 0.45 -16.19 7.19
N THR A 191 -0.22 -16.83 6.23
CA THR A 191 -0.41 -18.29 6.22
C THR A 191 0.92 -19.04 6.14
N LEU A 192 1.86 -18.56 5.33
CA LEU A 192 3.19 -19.17 5.26
C LEU A 192 3.92 -19.09 6.60
N MET A 193 3.93 -17.90 7.22
CA MET A 193 4.63 -17.69 8.48
C MET A 193 3.97 -18.43 9.65
N ASP A 194 2.64 -18.49 9.69
CA ASP A 194 1.91 -19.23 10.72
C ASP A 194 2.18 -20.74 10.62
N ALA A 195 2.08 -21.31 9.41
CA ALA A 195 2.39 -22.73 9.18
C ALA A 195 3.85 -23.06 9.51
N LEU A 196 4.81 -22.24 9.06
CA LEU A 196 6.22 -22.43 9.39
C LEU A 196 6.48 -22.28 10.89
N ASN A 197 5.86 -21.31 11.56
CA ASN A 197 6.07 -21.10 12.99
C ASN A 197 5.50 -22.25 13.84
N ASN A 198 4.40 -22.86 13.41
CA ASN A 198 3.78 -23.96 14.16
C ASN A 198 4.48 -25.31 13.89
N SER A 199 4.93 -25.55 12.66
CA SER A 199 5.56 -26.82 12.26
C SER A 199 7.09 -26.84 12.41
N VAL A 200 7.79 -25.75 12.09
CA VAL A 200 9.25 -25.68 12.03
C VAL A 200 9.74 -24.31 12.52
N PRO A 201 9.59 -23.99 13.83
CA PRO A 201 9.90 -22.66 14.36
C PRO A 201 11.33 -22.18 14.06
N ILE A 202 12.28 -23.12 13.98
CA ILE A 202 13.69 -22.86 13.70
C ILE A 202 13.92 -22.13 12.36
N LEU A 203 13.01 -22.29 11.38
CA LEU A 203 13.07 -21.60 10.08
C LEU A 203 12.60 -20.13 10.15
N VAL A 204 11.83 -19.78 11.18
CA VAL A 204 11.17 -18.46 11.31
C VAL A 204 12.00 -17.52 12.19
N LYS A 205 12.72 -18.08 13.17
CA LYS A 205 13.54 -17.30 14.08
C LYS A 205 14.78 -16.73 13.38
N PRO A 206 15.28 -15.56 13.80
CA PRO A 206 16.43 -14.91 13.17
C PRO A 206 17.75 -15.64 13.44
N ASP A 207 17.79 -16.51 14.44
CA ASP A 207 19.00 -17.00 15.09
C ASP A 207 19.97 -17.72 14.15
N ILE A 208 19.48 -18.65 13.32
CA ILE A 208 20.34 -19.35 12.35
C ILE A 208 20.91 -18.36 11.34
N ARG A 209 20.08 -17.46 10.81
CA ARG A 209 20.55 -16.49 9.81
C ARG A 209 21.60 -15.57 10.42
N ALA A 210 21.36 -15.08 11.63
CA ALA A 210 22.30 -14.26 12.38
C ALA A 210 23.63 -15.00 12.61
N ARG A 211 23.57 -16.29 12.95
CA ARG A 211 24.76 -17.10 13.17
C ARG A 211 25.57 -17.29 11.88
N ILE A 212 24.90 -17.55 10.75
CA ILE A 212 25.60 -17.66 9.46
C ILE A 212 26.29 -16.35 9.07
N GLU A 213 25.65 -15.19 9.29
CA GLU A 213 26.29 -13.88 9.05
C GLU A 213 27.47 -13.65 10.00
N SER A 214 27.36 -14.04 11.28
CA SER A 214 28.46 -13.99 12.26
C SER A 214 29.65 -14.84 11.82
N LEU A 215 29.41 -16.07 11.34
CA LEU A 215 30.47 -16.96 10.86
C LEU A 215 31.22 -16.35 9.66
N ILE A 216 30.50 -15.71 8.74
CA ILE A 216 31.13 -15.01 7.61
C ILE A 216 32.04 -13.88 8.13
N GLN A 217 31.55 -13.09 9.10
CA GLN A 217 32.33 -12.00 9.68
C GLN A 217 33.56 -12.50 10.46
N GLU A 218 33.42 -13.59 11.23
CA GLU A 218 34.52 -14.22 11.98
C GLU A 218 35.64 -14.67 11.02
N VAL A 219 35.29 -15.19 9.84
CA VAL A 219 36.27 -15.55 8.80
C VAL A 219 36.91 -14.31 8.17
N GLU A 220 36.11 -13.29 7.82
CA GLU A 220 36.62 -12.03 7.25
C GLU A 220 37.60 -11.32 8.19
N ASN A 221 37.34 -11.37 9.50
CA ASN A 221 38.20 -10.79 10.54
C ASN A 221 39.43 -11.65 10.86
N GLY A 222 39.50 -12.89 10.34
CA GLY A 222 40.55 -13.86 10.69
C GLY A 222 40.42 -14.44 12.11
N GLU A 223 39.26 -14.29 12.74
CA GLU A 223 38.95 -14.85 14.07
C GLU A 223 38.66 -16.36 14.02
N LYS A 224 38.26 -16.87 12.85
CA LYS A 224 37.91 -18.27 12.66
C LYS A 224 38.35 -18.80 11.30
N ASP A 225 38.78 -20.05 11.30
CA ASP A 225 39.15 -20.77 10.08
C ASP A 225 37.91 -21.01 9.17
N PHE A 226 38.15 -20.96 7.86
CA PHE A 226 37.11 -21.13 6.85
C PHE A 226 36.47 -22.52 6.90
N GLU A 227 37.27 -23.58 7.00
CA GLU A 227 36.77 -24.96 7.02
C GLU A 227 35.98 -25.22 8.30
N ALA A 228 36.49 -24.75 9.44
CA ALA A 228 35.76 -24.83 10.71
C ALA A 228 34.40 -24.11 10.65
N SER A 229 34.35 -22.92 10.05
CA SER A 229 33.12 -22.15 9.86
C SER A 229 32.13 -22.84 8.90
N LEU A 230 32.64 -23.46 7.84
CA LEU A 230 31.85 -24.21 6.87
C LEU A 230 31.20 -25.45 7.50
N VAL A 231 31.95 -26.19 8.33
CA VAL A 231 31.41 -27.34 9.08
C VAL A 231 30.30 -26.91 10.03
N GLU A 232 30.51 -25.84 10.81
CA GLU A 232 29.48 -25.34 11.73
C GLU A 232 28.23 -24.85 10.99
N GLY A 233 28.41 -23.99 9.99
CA GLY A 233 27.29 -23.46 9.20
C GLY A 233 26.50 -24.56 8.49
N THR A 234 27.20 -25.56 7.93
CA THR A 234 26.57 -26.72 7.30
C THR A 234 25.79 -27.55 8.32
N THR A 235 26.31 -27.71 9.54
CA THR A 235 25.63 -28.45 10.62
C THR A 235 24.32 -27.77 11.01
N LEU A 236 24.32 -26.45 11.18
CA LEU A 236 23.10 -25.66 11.46
C LEU A 236 22.06 -25.78 10.34
N ILE A 237 22.50 -25.69 9.08
CA ILE A 237 21.61 -25.85 7.93
C ILE A 237 21.06 -27.27 7.88
N LYS A 238 21.86 -28.30 8.13
CA LYS A 238 21.41 -29.70 8.17
C LYS A 238 20.38 -29.94 9.27
N GLU A 239 20.57 -29.36 10.45
CA GLU A 239 19.59 -29.42 11.53
C GLU A 239 18.25 -28.81 11.11
N MET A 240 18.29 -27.61 10.53
CA MET A 240 17.12 -26.92 10.00
C MET A 240 16.39 -27.75 8.93
N TYR A 241 17.13 -28.37 8.00
CA TYR A 241 16.56 -29.27 6.98
C TYR A 241 15.99 -30.56 7.58
N SER A 242 16.61 -31.11 8.62
CA SER A 242 16.14 -32.30 9.32
C SER A 242 14.79 -32.04 9.99
N GLN A 243 14.65 -30.92 10.71
CA GLN A 243 13.37 -30.53 11.32
C GLN A 243 12.29 -30.27 10.26
N LEU A 244 12.65 -29.59 9.17
CA LEU A 244 11.73 -29.37 8.05
C LEU A 244 11.23 -30.68 7.43
N THR A 245 12.12 -31.66 7.27
CA THR A 245 11.78 -32.95 6.65
C THR A 245 10.92 -33.80 7.58
N SER A 246 11.27 -33.85 8.86
CA SER A 246 10.51 -34.56 9.90
C SER A 246 9.08 -34.01 10.05
N ASN A 247 8.92 -32.68 9.97
CA ASN A 247 7.62 -32.02 10.12
C ASN A 247 6.96 -31.72 8.77
N ARG A 248 7.47 -32.28 7.66
CA ARG A 248 6.93 -32.03 6.31
C ARG A 248 5.45 -32.32 6.21
N ASN A 249 4.99 -33.44 6.76
CA ASN A 249 3.59 -33.84 6.67
C ASN A 249 2.68 -32.91 7.46
N GLU A 250 3.13 -32.41 8.61
CA GLU A 250 2.41 -31.42 9.41
C GLU A 250 2.41 -30.05 8.73
N LEU A 251 3.55 -29.62 8.18
CA LEU A 251 3.62 -28.39 7.39
C LEU A 251 2.69 -28.46 6.18
N VAL A 252 2.73 -29.57 5.43
CA VAL A 252 1.83 -29.81 4.30
C VAL A 252 0.39 -29.88 4.77
N SER A 253 0.07 -30.50 5.91
CA SER A 253 -1.30 -30.60 6.42
C SER A 253 -1.83 -29.29 6.98
N GLN A 254 -0.99 -28.40 7.52
CA GLN A 254 -1.41 -27.06 7.96
C GLN A 254 -1.58 -26.13 6.77
N LEU A 255 -0.67 -26.21 5.80
CA LEU A 255 -0.88 -25.56 4.51
C LEU A 255 -2.13 -26.14 3.81
N ALA A 256 -2.37 -27.45 3.91
CA ALA A 256 -3.51 -28.20 3.35
C ALA A 256 -4.81 -28.11 4.16
N GLY A 257 -4.77 -27.75 5.44
CA GLY A 257 -5.96 -27.42 6.24
C GLY A 257 -6.63 -26.15 5.71
N THR A 258 -5.84 -25.28 5.09
CA THR A 258 -6.25 -24.16 4.23
C THR A 258 -6.26 -24.48 2.73
N ILE A 259 -5.81 -25.66 2.32
CA ILE A 259 -5.77 -26.16 0.93
C ILE A 259 -6.41 -27.56 0.90
N ARG A 260 -7.73 -27.63 1.14
CA ARG A 260 -8.54 -28.79 0.74
C ARG A 260 -8.91 -28.63 -0.72
N ASP A 261 -8.09 -29.24 -1.57
CA ASP A 261 -8.48 -29.99 -2.77
C ASP A 261 -7.28 -30.02 -3.72
N GLU A 262 -6.79 -31.24 -3.98
CA GLU A 262 -5.67 -31.60 -4.85
C GLU A 262 -5.94 -31.33 -6.35
N THR A 263 -6.63 -30.24 -6.69
CA THR A 263 -6.83 -29.82 -8.10
C THR A 263 -6.48 -28.35 -8.37
N VAL A 264 -5.80 -27.65 -7.45
CA VAL A 264 -5.42 -26.23 -7.63
C VAL A 264 -3.90 -26.01 -7.47
N VAL A 265 -3.09 -26.93 -8.00
CA VAL A 265 -1.68 -26.66 -8.33
C VAL A 265 -1.55 -26.26 -9.79
N VAL A 266 -2.46 -25.41 -10.29
CA VAL A 266 -2.18 -24.50 -11.41
C VAL A 266 -3.07 -23.28 -11.22
N ASP A 267 -2.45 -22.11 -11.03
CA ASP A 267 -3.06 -20.78 -10.95
C ASP A 267 -3.86 -20.38 -9.68
N LYS A 268 -3.12 -19.98 -8.63
CA LYS A 268 -3.59 -18.97 -7.66
C LYS A 268 -4.02 -17.65 -8.33
N LYS A 269 -3.60 -17.39 -9.58
CA LYS A 269 -4.11 -16.29 -10.42
C LYS A 269 -5.59 -16.45 -10.77
N ASN A 270 -6.06 -17.68 -10.92
CA ASN A 270 -7.39 -17.96 -11.42
C ASN A 270 -8.41 -18.20 -10.31
N TYR A 271 -8.00 -18.29 -9.04
CA TYR A 271 -8.94 -18.41 -7.91
C TYR A 271 -9.81 -17.16 -7.76
N VAL A 272 -11.13 -17.35 -7.69
CA VAL A 272 -12.13 -16.27 -7.63
C VAL A 272 -12.87 -16.21 -6.30
N GLY A 273 -13.29 -17.35 -5.74
CA GLY A 273 -14.10 -17.44 -4.53
C GLY A 273 -14.82 -18.79 -4.41
N GLU A 274 -15.79 -18.90 -3.50
CA GLU A 274 -16.61 -20.09 -3.32
C GLU A 274 -17.87 -20.07 -4.19
N CYS A 275 -18.29 -21.24 -4.67
CA CYS A 275 -19.49 -21.40 -5.46
C CYS A 275 -20.73 -21.38 -4.55
N PRO A 276 -21.68 -20.45 -4.75
CA PRO A 276 -22.87 -20.36 -3.91
C PRO A 276 -23.81 -21.58 -4.05
N LYS A 277 -23.63 -22.42 -5.08
CA LYS A 277 -24.46 -23.61 -5.30
C LYS A 277 -23.97 -24.86 -4.58
N CYS A 278 -22.65 -25.02 -4.40
CA CYS A 278 -22.10 -26.28 -3.89
C CYS A 278 -20.89 -26.10 -2.95
N GLY A 279 -20.55 -24.87 -2.56
CA GLY A 279 -19.44 -24.54 -1.68
C GLY A 279 -18.04 -24.72 -2.29
N ARG A 280 -17.91 -25.43 -3.42
CA ARG A 280 -16.62 -25.68 -4.09
C ARG A 280 -16.05 -24.42 -4.74
N VAL A 281 -14.75 -24.44 -5.02
CA VAL A 281 -14.01 -23.30 -5.58
C VAL A 281 -14.51 -22.88 -6.96
N LEU A 282 -14.58 -21.57 -7.18
CA LEU A 282 -14.71 -20.94 -8.49
C LEU A 282 -13.34 -20.51 -9.02
N ARG A 283 -13.05 -20.87 -10.27
CA ARG A 283 -11.82 -20.48 -10.97
C ARG A 283 -12.08 -19.83 -12.31
N MET A 284 -11.17 -18.96 -12.76
CA MET A 284 -11.13 -18.44 -14.12
C MET A 284 -10.67 -19.54 -15.09
N ILE A 285 -11.45 -19.75 -16.15
CA ILE A 285 -11.19 -20.67 -17.25
C ILE A 285 -11.04 -19.83 -18.51
N THR A 286 -9.93 -20.04 -19.24
CA THR A 286 -9.66 -19.36 -20.52
C THR A 286 -9.68 -20.42 -21.62
N THR A 287 -10.42 -20.16 -22.69
CA THR A 287 -10.53 -20.99 -23.89
C THR A 287 -10.27 -20.13 -25.14
N ASP A 288 -10.14 -20.78 -26.28
CA ASP A 288 -10.11 -20.18 -27.62
C ASP A 288 -11.26 -19.18 -27.88
N LYS A 289 -12.46 -19.48 -27.36
CA LYS A 289 -13.68 -18.66 -27.55
C LYS A 289 -13.82 -17.51 -26.54
N GLY A 290 -12.97 -17.42 -25.52
CA GLY A 290 -12.98 -16.37 -24.50
C GLY A 290 -12.63 -16.86 -23.10
N ARG A 291 -13.03 -16.13 -22.07
CA ARG A 291 -12.78 -16.51 -20.67
C ARG A 291 -14.03 -16.36 -19.82
N PHE A 292 -14.14 -17.18 -18.79
CA PHE A 292 -15.27 -17.20 -17.86
C PHE A 292 -14.81 -17.72 -16.49
N VAL A 293 -15.68 -17.66 -15.48
CA VAL A 293 -15.46 -18.29 -14.18
C VAL A 293 -16.31 -19.55 -14.10
N GLY A 294 -15.73 -20.68 -13.72
CA GLY A 294 -16.44 -21.96 -13.56
C GLY A 294 -16.17 -22.61 -12.21
N CYS A 295 -17.14 -23.37 -11.72
CA CYS A 295 -16.99 -24.20 -10.53
C CYS A 295 -16.05 -25.37 -10.79
N THR A 296 -15.13 -25.66 -9.87
CA THR A 296 -14.28 -26.85 -9.90
C THR A 296 -15.08 -28.15 -9.72
N GLY A 297 -16.31 -28.05 -9.22
CA GLY A 297 -17.21 -29.20 -9.08
C GLY A 297 -17.78 -29.75 -10.39
N TYR A 298 -17.44 -29.22 -11.56
CA TYR A 298 -17.85 -29.78 -12.85
C TYR A 298 -17.31 -31.22 -13.01
N PRO A 299 -18.09 -32.19 -13.53
CA PRO A 299 -19.42 -32.06 -14.16
C PRO A 299 -20.61 -32.00 -13.20
N GLN A 300 -20.41 -32.28 -11.91
CA GLN A 300 -21.48 -32.33 -10.89
C GLN A 300 -22.07 -30.94 -10.57
N CYS A 301 -21.27 -29.87 -10.72
CA CYS A 301 -21.73 -28.49 -10.61
C CYS A 301 -21.39 -27.70 -11.88
N LYS A 302 -22.41 -27.38 -12.68
CA LYS A 302 -22.28 -26.62 -13.94
C LYS A 302 -22.35 -25.09 -13.78
N ASN A 303 -22.13 -24.58 -12.56
CA ASN A 303 -22.25 -23.16 -12.28
C ASN A 303 -21.11 -22.37 -12.96
N THR A 304 -21.46 -21.35 -13.75
CA THR A 304 -20.50 -20.51 -14.47
C THR A 304 -20.91 -19.04 -14.45
N TYR A 305 -19.93 -18.14 -14.54
CA TYR A 305 -20.13 -16.69 -14.63
C TYR A 305 -19.32 -16.12 -15.79
N SER A 306 -19.95 -15.35 -16.66
CA SER A 306 -19.27 -14.75 -17.81
C SER A 306 -18.27 -13.67 -17.38
N LEU A 307 -17.13 -13.63 -18.08
CA LEU A 307 -16.14 -12.55 -17.98
C LEU A 307 -15.99 -11.83 -19.33
N PRO A 308 -15.60 -10.55 -19.34
CA PRO A 308 -15.28 -9.84 -20.58
C PRO A 308 -14.13 -10.52 -21.32
N LYS A 309 -14.26 -10.72 -22.63
CA LYS A 309 -13.22 -11.40 -23.44
C LYS A 309 -11.89 -10.64 -23.53
N VAL A 310 -11.90 -9.32 -23.38
CA VAL A 310 -10.73 -8.42 -23.57
C VAL A 310 -10.49 -7.55 -22.34
N GLY A 311 -9.22 -7.27 -22.01
CA GLY A 311 -8.76 -6.39 -20.94
C GLY A 311 -8.11 -7.13 -19.75
N ALA A 312 -7.19 -6.50 -19.03
CA ALA A 312 -6.61 -7.11 -17.82
C ALA A 312 -7.67 -7.28 -16.73
N ILE A 313 -7.74 -8.45 -16.08
CA ILE A 313 -8.68 -8.73 -14.97
C ILE A 313 -7.89 -8.89 -13.69
N ASN A 314 -8.33 -8.20 -12.63
CA ASN A 314 -7.81 -8.38 -11.28
C ASN A 314 -8.96 -8.64 -10.30
N ILE A 315 -9.00 -9.82 -9.67
CA ILE A 315 -10.05 -10.17 -8.70
C ILE A 315 -9.73 -9.50 -7.36
N LEU A 316 -10.64 -8.64 -6.89
CA LEU A 316 -10.55 -7.92 -5.63
C LEU A 316 -11.10 -8.77 -4.48
N ARG A 317 -10.26 -9.68 -3.96
CA ARG A 317 -10.67 -10.70 -2.97
C ARG A 317 -11.09 -10.13 -1.61
N SER A 318 -10.55 -8.97 -1.21
CA SER A 318 -10.93 -8.27 0.01
C SER A 318 -12.26 -7.51 -0.08
N ARG A 319 -12.96 -7.59 -1.22
CA ARG A 319 -14.16 -6.78 -1.50
C ARG A 319 -15.37 -7.67 -1.74
N LYS A 320 -16.33 -7.62 -0.82
CA LYS A 320 -17.65 -8.24 -0.98
C LYS A 320 -18.60 -7.29 -1.71
N CYS A 321 -19.38 -7.82 -2.66
CA CYS A 321 -20.43 -7.06 -3.33
C CYS A 321 -21.65 -6.93 -2.40
N LYS A 322 -22.14 -5.70 -2.16
CA LYS A 322 -23.33 -5.46 -1.33
C LYS A 322 -24.62 -6.05 -1.91
N MET A 323 -24.65 -6.35 -3.21
CA MET A 323 -25.81 -6.92 -3.92
C MET A 323 -25.72 -8.44 -4.11
N GLY A 324 -24.76 -9.11 -3.46
CA GLY A 324 -24.64 -10.58 -3.51
C GLY A 324 -23.84 -11.14 -4.69
N GLY A 325 -23.07 -10.31 -5.40
CA GLY A 325 -22.12 -10.79 -6.41
C GLY A 325 -21.01 -11.63 -5.78
N VAL A 326 -20.66 -12.76 -6.41
CA VAL A 326 -19.79 -13.78 -5.81
C VAL A 326 -18.35 -13.27 -5.59
N ALA A 327 -17.84 -12.49 -6.54
CA ALA A 327 -16.61 -11.72 -6.36
C ALA A 327 -16.62 -10.47 -7.24
N VAL A 328 -15.76 -9.51 -6.91
CA VAL A 328 -15.60 -8.26 -7.69
C VAL A 328 -14.29 -8.30 -8.45
N ALA A 329 -14.34 -8.08 -9.76
CA ALA A 329 -13.20 -8.09 -10.66
C ALA A 329 -12.96 -6.69 -11.26
N LYS A 330 -11.78 -6.10 -11.06
CA LYS A 330 -11.38 -4.86 -11.76
C LYS A 330 -10.97 -5.20 -13.18
N VAL A 331 -11.57 -4.56 -14.19
CA VAL A 331 -11.27 -4.81 -15.59
C VAL A 331 -10.58 -3.58 -16.21
N GLY A 332 -9.26 -3.68 -16.37
CA GLY A 332 -8.37 -2.57 -16.69
C GLY A 332 -8.48 -1.43 -15.67
N ASN A 333 -8.30 -0.19 -16.13
CA ASN A 333 -8.56 1.02 -15.32
C ASN A 333 -9.97 1.59 -15.54
N LYS A 334 -10.88 0.82 -16.16
CA LYS A 334 -12.15 1.36 -16.68
C LYS A 334 -13.33 1.17 -15.73
N TYR A 335 -13.49 0.01 -15.09
CA TYR A 335 -14.66 -0.30 -14.25
C TYR A 335 -14.45 -1.60 -13.44
N HIS A 336 -15.33 -1.86 -12.47
CA HIS A 336 -15.39 -3.10 -11.68
C HIS A 336 -16.47 -4.05 -12.22
N TRP A 337 -16.37 -5.35 -12.04
CA TRP A 337 -17.32 -6.35 -12.54
C TRP A 337 -17.71 -7.29 -11.41
N ALA A 338 -18.96 -7.24 -10.98
CA ALA A 338 -19.49 -8.17 -9.99
C ALA A 338 -19.92 -9.46 -10.69
N LEU A 339 -19.28 -10.58 -10.38
CA LEU A 339 -19.58 -11.86 -10.99
C LEU A 339 -21.00 -12.32 -10.66
N GLY A 340 -21.76 -12.66 -11.70
CA GLY A 340 -23.19 -13.00 -11.60
C GLY A 340 -24.15 -11.80 -11.68
N ILE A 341 -23.63 -10.56 -11.63
CA ILE A 341 -24.44 -9.34 -11.73
C ILE A 341 -24.08 -8.53 -12.97
N GLY A 342 -22.79 -8.32 -13.25
CA GLY A 342 -22.30 -7.60 -14.43
C GLY A 342 -21.36 -6.43 -14.12
N PRO A 343 -21.08 -5.57 -15.11
CA PRO A 343 -20.15 -4.45 -14.97
C PRO A 343 -20.75 -3.29 -14.16
N CYS A 344 -19.93 -2.72 -13.28
CA CYS A 344 -20.24 -1.57 -12.46
C CYS A 344 -19.31 -0.40 -12.87
N PHE A 345 -19.82 0.47 -13.74
CA PHE A 345 -19.05 1.61 -14.30
C PHE A 345 -18.99 2.83 -13.37
N ASN A 346 -19.96 2.98 -12.46
CA ASN A 346 -20.02 4.05 -11.45
C ASN A 346 -19.76 3.54 -10.03
N CYS A 347 -19.18 2.33 -9.89
CA CYS A 347 -18.86 1.76 -8.58
C CYS A 347 -17.53 2.31 -8.07
N ASP A 348 -17.59 3.54 -7.58
CA ASP A 348 -16.57 4.17 -6.75
C ASP A 348 -16.96 3.93 -5.29
N MET A 349 -16.86 2.69 -4.80
CA MET A 349 -17.31 2.30 -3.45
C MET A 349 -16.56 3.03 -2.33
N GLU A 350 -17.01 4.26 -2.06
CA GLU A 350 -17.17 4.84 -0.74
C GLU A 350 -18.63 5.09 -0.36
N LYS A 351 -19.64 5.17 -1.25
CA LYS A 351 -21.01 5.49 -0.79
C LYS A 351 -22.14 4.53 -1.20
N GLU A 352 -22.44 4.24 -2.47
CA GLU A 352 -23.63 3.42 -2.81
C GLU A 352 -23.45 2.50 -4.03
N CYS A 353 -24.16 1.36 -4.04
CA CYS A 353 -24.09 0.32 -5.07
C CYS A 353 -25.30 0.43 -6.01
N PHE A 354 -25.08 0.76 -7.29
CA PHE A 354 -26.12 0.76 -8.31
C PHE A 354 -25.79 -0.25 -9.42
N PRO A 355 -26.71 -1.14 -9.82
CA PRO A 355 -26.58 -1.82 -11.10
C PRO A 355 -26.63 -0.76 -12.23
N PRO A 356 -25.98 -0.99 -13.38
CA PRO A 356 -26.12 -0.09 -14.50
C PRO A 356 -27.61 -0.04 -14.90
N GLU A 357 -28.19 1.16 -14.93
CA GLU A 357 -29.61 1.32 -15.24
C GLU A 357 -29.86 0.85 -16.67
N ILE A 358 -30.57 -0.28 -16.80
CA ILE A 358 -30.88 -0.90 -18.09
C ILE A 358 -31.88 -0.02 -18.83
N ILE A 359 -31.55 0.27 -20.08
CA ILE A 359 -32.37 1.08 -20.97
C ILE A 359 -33.24 0.18 -21.85
N GLY A 360 -32.73 -0.95 -22.33
CA GLY A 360 -33.50 -1.93 -23.10
C GLY A 360 -32.60 -2.95 -23.78
N ALA A 361 -33.19 -3.91 -24.50
CA ALA A 361 -32.45 -4.99 -25.15
C ALA A 361 -31.45 -4.48 -26.20
N CYS A 362 -30.29 -5.14 -26.30
CA CYS A 362 -29.29 -4.89 -27.33
C CYS A 362 -29.85 -5.25 -28.72
N PRO A 363 -29.71 -4.39 -29.74
CA PRO A 363 -30.21 -4.70 -31.08
C PRO A 363 -29.38 -5.77 -31.82
N GLU A 364 -28.17 -6.08 -31.35
CA GLU A 364 -27.21 -6.95 -32.06
C GLU A 364 -26.96 -8.30 -31.35
N CYS A 365 -27.38 -8.46 -30.09
CA CYS A 365 -27.20 -9.72 -29.37
C CYS A 365 -28.24 -9.86 -28.25
N ASP A 366 -28.23 -11.01 -27.58
CA ASP A 366 -29.04 -11.33 -26.40
C ASP A 366 -28.54 -10.64 -25.10
N GLY A 367 -27.96 -9.46 -25.23
CA GLY A 367 -27.55 -8.60 -24.11
C GLY A 367 -28.50 -7.41 -23.95
N ASP A 368 -28.16 -6.53 -23.01
CA ASP A 368 -28.92 -5.31 -22.71
C ASP A 368 -28.06 -4.06 -22.92
N MET A 369 -28.71 -2.93 -23.18
CA MET A 369 -28.09 -1.61 -23.31
C MET A 369 -28.21 -0.85 -21.99
N PHE A 370 -27.09 -0.27 -21.55
CA PHE A 370 -27.04 0.51 -20.31
C PHE A 370 -26.14 1.74 -20.47
N LEU A 371 -26.30 2.71 -19.57
CA LEU A 371 -25.57 3.98 -19.60
C LEU A 371 -24.13 3.84 -19.10
N ILE A 372 -23.17 4.32 -19.90
CA ILE A 372 -21.77 4.51 -19.53
C ILE A 372 -21.50 6.01 -19.51
N ASN A 373 -21.07 6.52 -18.35
CA ASN A 373 -20.65 7.91 -18.17
C ASN A 373 -19.17 7.96 -17.76
N ILE A 374 -18.35 8.67 -18.53
CA ILE A 374 -16.92 8.85 -18.27
C ILE A 374 -16.71 10.32 -17.91
N THR A 375 -16.80 10.63 -16.62
CA THR A 375 -16.69 11.99 -16.07
C THR A 375 -15.35 12.64 -16.41
N SER A 376 -14.25 11.89 -16.36
CA SER A 376 -12.90 12.38 -16.66
C SER A 376 -12.68 12.81 -18.11
N LYS A 377 -13.52 12.35 -19.05
CA LYS A 377 -13.43 12.68 -20.48
C LYS A 377 -14.65 13.45 -20.99
N ASN A 378 -15.57 13.83 -20.11
CA ASN A 378 -16.85 14.45 -20.45
C ASN A 378 -17.59 13.71 -21.61
N THR A 379 -17.69 12.38 -21.51
CA THR A 379 -18.35 11.56 -22.53
C THR A 379 -19.36 10.61 -21.92
N ARG A 380 -20.50 10.44 -22.58
CA ARG A 380 -21.52 9.48 -22.20
C ARG A 380 -22.14 8.79 -23.41
N PHE A 381 -22.37 7.49 -23.29
CA PHE A 381 -22.89 6.64 -24.35
C PHE A 381 -23.55 5.38 -23.76
N LEU A 382 -24.34 4.68 -24.55
CA LEU A 382 -24.89 3.38 -24.22
C LEU A 382 -23.99 2.28 -24.75
N GLY A 383 -23.74 1.27 -23.94
CA GLY A 383 -23.01 0.07 -24.34
C GLY A 383 -23.81 -1.20 -24.06
N CYS A 384 -23.53 -2.25 -24.84
CA CYS A 384 -24.09 -3.58 -24.62
C CYS A 384 -23.41 -4.29 -23.42
N THR A 385 -24.19 -4.94 -22.55
CA THR A 385 -23.71 -5.76 -21.42
C THR A 385 -22.77 -6.89 -21.85
N LYS A 386 -22.97 -7.47 -23.04
CA LYS A 386 -22.12 -8.52 -23.64
C LYS A 386 -20.99 -8.01 -24.52
N ARG A 387 -20.89 -6.69 -24.76
CA ARG A 387 -19.83 -6.06 -25.58
C ARG A 387 -19.74 -6.60 -27.01
N CYS A 388 -20.88 -6.77 -27.67
CA CYS A 388 -20.91 -7.14 -29.09
C CYS A 388 -20.27 -6.09 -30.03
N GLY A 389 -20.03 -4.87 -29.54
CA GLY A 389 -19.54 -3.74 -30.34
C GLY A 389 -20.59 -2.65 -30.50
N HIS A 390 -21.87 -2.98 -30.31
CA HIS A 390 -22.95 -1.99 -30.36
C HIS A 390 -22.81 -0.92 -29.28
N THR A 391 -22.71 0.34 -29.72
CA THR A 391 -22.71 1.51 -28.84
C THR A 391 -23.60 2.62 -29.40
N ARG A 392 -24.14 3.45 -28.52
CA ARG A 392 -24.93 4.64 -28.91
C ARG A 392 -24.49 5.87 -28.13
N SER A 393 -23.86 6.82 -28.82
CA SER A 393 -23.50 8.10 -28.22
C SER A 393 -24.74 8.86 -27.73
N LEU A 394 -24.60 9.53 -26.60
CA LEU A 394 -25.63 10.41 -26.04
C LEU A 394 -25.14 11.86 -26.06
N PRO A 395 -26.05 12.86 -26.05
CA PRO A 395 -25.69 14.28 -26.00
C PRO A 395 -24.72 14.53 -24.86
N LYS A 396 -23.63 15.27 -25.01
CA LYS A 396 -22.59 15.38 -23.95
C LYS A 396 -22.98 16.33 -22.82
N ASN A 397 -23.71 17.41 -23.14
CA ASN A 397 -24.01 18.50 -22.22
C ASN A 397 -25.39 18.35 -21.55
N GLY A 398 -25.58 18.97 -20.38
CA GLY A 398 -26.85 18.98 -19.66
C GLY A 398 -27.09 17.77 -18.75
N ARG A 399 -28.07 17.87 -17.85
CA ARG A 399 -28.48 16.81 -16.92
C ARG A 399 -29.27 15.74 -17.67
N LEU A 400 -28.79 14.49 -17.61
CA LEU A 400 -29.44 13.33 -18.22
C LEU A 400 -30.24 12.55 -17.18
N THR A 401 -31.45 12.13 -17.52
CA THR A 401 -32.32 11.32 -16.67
C THR A 401 -32.97 10.21 -17.49
N ILE A 402 -32.89 8.97 -17.01
CA ILE A 402 -33.57 7.83 -17.63
C ILE A 402 -34.99 7.76 -17.05
N LEU A 403 -35.99 7.90 -17.89
CA LEU A 403 -37.39 7.93 -17.48
C LEU A 403 -37.90 6.51 -17.21
N LYS A 404 -38.93 6.38 -16.38
CA LYS A 404 -39.68 5.13 -16.24
C LYS A 404 -40.54 4.82 -17.47
N LYS A 405 -40.87 5.86 -18.27
CA LYS A 405 -41.57 5.73 -19.55
C LYS A 405 -40.72 4.96 -20.55
N VAL A 406 -41.31 3.97 -21.21
CA VAL A 406 -40.69 3.18 -22.29
C VAL A 406 -41.16 3.68 -23.65
N CYS A 407 -40.34 3.46 -24.67
CA CYS A 407 -40.66 3.73 -26.06
C CYS A 407 -41.61 2.64 -26.56
N GLU A 408 -42.77 3.04 -27.07
CA GLU A 408 -43.81 2.14 -27.59
C GLU A 408 -43.33 1.26 -28.77
N LYS A 409 -42.29 1.71 -29.49
CA LYS A 409 -41.76 0.99 -30.67
C LYS A 409 -40.74 -0.09 -30.36
N CYS A 410 -39.85 0.13 -29.38
CA CYS A 410 -38.73 -0.79 -29.11
C CYS A 410 -38.59 -1.20 -27.64
N GLY A 411 -39.49 -0.75 -26.77
CA GLY A 411 -39.45 -1.05 -25.34
C GLY A 411 -38.30 -0.40 -24.57
N TRP A 412 -37.47 0.45 -25.20
CA TRP A 412 -36.38 1.12 -24.50
C TRP A 412 -36.89 2.25 -23.63
N ARG A 413 -36.34 2.41 -22.43
CA ARG A 413 -36.60 3.56 -21.56
C ARG A 413 -36.22 4.86 -22.25
N MET A 414 -37.12 5.83 -22.17
CA MET A 414 -36.94 7.16 -22.74
C MET A 414 -35.87 7.93 -21.96
N ILE A 415 -35.09 8.75 -22.66
CA ILE A 415 -34.04 9.56 -22.04
C ILE A 415 -34.44 11.03 -22.11
N ARG A 416 -34.37 11.73 -20.97
CA ARG A 416 -34.56 13.18 -20.87
C ARG A 416 -33.20 13.87 -20.71
N VAL A 417 -32.94 14.91 -21.48
CA VAL A 417 -31.76 15.77 -21.35
C VAL A 417 -32.19 17.22 -21.16
N LYS A 418 -31.70 17.88 -20.11
CA LYS A 418 -31.90 19.32 -19.85
C LYS A 418 -30.55 20.04 -19.85
N GLU A 419 -30.30 20.84 -20.89
CA GLU A 419 -29.13 21.74 -20.97
C GLU A 419 -29.43 23.06 -20.27
N GLN A 420 -28.39 23.81 -19.90
CA GLN A 420 -28.54 25.18 -19.38
C GLN A 420 -29.13 26.05 -20.51
N ASP A 421 -30.18 26.80 -20.20
CA ASP A 421 -30.89 27.71 -21.12
C ASP A 421 -31.58 27.04 -22.34
N LYS A 422 -31.94 25.75 -22.23
CA LYS A 422 -32.77 25.05 -23.24
C LYS A 422 -33.88 24.23 -22.59
N ASP A 423 -34.98 24.08 -23.32
CA ASP A 423 -36.06 23.17 -22.94
C ASP A 423 -35.56 21.72 -22.87
N ALA A 424 -36.10 20.97 -21.92
CA ALA A 424 -35.77 19.58 -21.75
C ALA A 424 -36.30 18.76 -22.93
N ARG A 425 -35.45 17.91 -23.51
CA ARG A 425 -35.81 17.05 -24.64
C ARG A 425 -35.89 15.61 -24.19
N GLU A 426 -36.99 14.94 -24.54
CA GLU A 426 -37.20 13.50 -24.32
C GLU A 426 -37.10 12.75 -25.64
N PHE A 427 -36.30 11.70 -25.70
CA PHE A 427 -36.15 10.91 -26.92
C PHE A 427 -35.81 9.45 -26.62
N CYS A 428 -36.12 8.58 -27.58
CA CYS A 428 -35.66 7.20 -27.57
C CYS A 428 -34.23 7.14 -28.14
N ALA A 429 -33.29 6.58 -27.38
CA ALA A 429 -31.90 6.43 -27.82
C ALA A 429 -31.71 5.30 -28.85
N ASN A 430 -32.73 4.48 -29.10
CA ASN A 430 -32.70 3.48 -30.16
C ASN A 430 -32.94 4.16 -31.52
N ARG A 431 -31.90 4.18 -32.37
CA ARG A 431 -31.99 4.82 -33.71
C ARG A 431 -33.00 4.14 -34.65
N VAL A 432 -33.36 2.89 -34.43
CA VAL A 432 -34.40 2.20 -35.22
C VAL A 432 -35.75 2.93 -35.06
N CYS A 433 -36.00 3.51 -33.89
CA CYS A 433 -37.21 4.31 -33.63
C CYS A 433 -37.15 5.71 -34.26
N ALA A 434 -35.96 6.29 -34.40
CA ALA A 434 -35.78 7.60 -35.03
C ALA A 434 -36.00 7.53 -36.55
N GLN A 435 -35.56 6.46 -37.22
CA GLN A 435 -35.74 6.29 -38.67
C GLN A 435 -37.20 6.12 -39.09
N SER A 436 -38.04 5.48 -38.26
CA SER A 436 -39.48 5.31 -38.53
C SER A 436 -40.34 6.56 -38.25
N SER A 437 -39.75 7.67 -37.78
CA SER A 437 -40.46 8.96 -37.60
C SER A 437 -40.33 9.90 -38.81
N ARG A 438 -39.39 9.65 -39.73
CA ARG A 438 -39.17 10.46 -40.94
C ARG A 438 -39.99 10.02 -42.16
N GLN A 439 -40.68 8.88 -42.10
CA GLN A 439 -41.57 8.42 -43.17
C GLN A 439 -43.02 8.91 -43.04
N GLY A 440 -43.36 9.69 -42.00
CA GLY A 440 -44.73 10.18 -41.75
C GLY A 440 -44.97 11.67 -42.01
N SER A 441 -44.01 12.42 -42.57
CA SER A 441 -44.13 13.87 -42.81
C SER A 441 -43.71 14.30 -44.23
N ARG A 442 -44.16 13.52 -45.22
CA ARG A 442 -44.38 14.01 -46.58
C ARG A 442 -45.78 13.59 -47.02
N LYS A 443 -46.75 14.44 -46.67
CA LYS A 443 -47.87 14.77 -47.56
C LYS A 443 -47.76 16.27 -47.80
#